data_AF-A0ABD0PA47-F1
#
_entry.id   AF-A0ABD0PA47-F1
#
_cell.length_a   1.000
_cell.length_b   1.000
_cell.length_c   1.000
_cell.angle_alpha   90.00
_cell.angle_beta   90.00
_cell.angle_gamma   90.00
#
_symmetry.space_group_name_H-M   'P 1'
#
loop_
_entity.id
_entity.type
_entity.pdbx_description
1 polymer ?
#
loop_
_entity_poly.entity_id
_entity_poly.type
_entity_poly.pdbx_seq_one_letter_code
_entity_poly.pdbx_strand_id
1 'polypeptide(L)'
;MLWCFSPVSEVKLIRKDLSTEELYLQACKLVGVVPVRYFLRNLGSATINLNHHGLGPLGAKALAIALVTDMHTTTLELADNFLSAEGARYLTEMLRANFTIQNL
;
A
#
# COMPACT_ATOMS: atom_id res chain seq x y z
N MET A 1 14.36 -33.12 17.95
CA MET A 1 14.33 -31.79 18.61
C MET A 1 13.64 -30.84 17.64
N LEU A 2 12.31 -30.81 17.69
CA LEU A 2 11.47 -30.05 16.75
C LEU A 2 11.50 -28.58 17.17
N TRP A 3 12.19 -27.75 16.40
CA TRP A 3 12.12 -26.31 16.56
C TRP A 3 10.80 -25.83 15.95
N CYS A 4 9.85 -25.45 16.80
CA CYS A 4 8.67 -24.68 16.39
C CYS A 4 9.14 -23.30 15.92
N PHE A 5 9.18 -23.09 14.61
CA PHE A 5 9.25 -21.74 14.06
C PHE A 5 7.93 -21.03 14.37
N SER A 6 8.00 -20.08 15.28
CA SER A 6 6.90 -19.17 15.60
C SER A 6 6.53 -18.30 14.39
N PRO A 7 5.25 -17.99 14.14
CA PRO A 7 4.80 -17.13 13.02
C PRO A 7 5.38 -15.70 13.05
N VAL A 8 5.99 -15.30 14.17
CA VAL A 8 6.50 -13.95 14.41
C VAL A 8 7.80 -13.67 13.66
N SER A 9 8.56 -14.71 13.27
CA SER A 9 9.84 -14.54 12.55
C SER A 9 9.69 -14.30 11.05
N GLU A 10 8.55 -14.65 10.43
CA GLU A 10 8.32 -14.38 9.00
C GLU A 10 8.09 -12.89 8.70
N VAL A 11 7.56 -12.14 9.68
CA VAL A 11 7.27 -10.71 9.53
C VAL A 11 8.55 -9.85 9.60
N LYS A 12 9.65 -10.39 10.16
CA LYS A 12 10.95 -9.69 10.29
C LYS A 12 11.79 -9.70 9.00
N LEU A 13 11.28 -10.30 7.92
CA LEU A 13 11.91 -10.41 6.61
C LEU A 13 11.11 -9.70 5.51
N ILE A 14 10.42 -8.60 5.83
CA ILE A 14 10.15 -7.57 4.80
C ILE A 14 11.52 -6.99 4.45
N ARG A 15 12.19 -7.67 3.52
CA ARG A 15 13.52 -7.29 3.05
C ARG A 15 13.41 -5.92 2.40
N LYS A 16 14.38 -5.05 2.69
CA LYS A 16 14.55 -3.70 2.13
C LYS A 16 14.77 -3.67 0.60
N ASP A 17 14.58 -4.78 -0.12
CA ASP A 17 14.82 -4.94 -1.56
C ASP A 17 13.55 -5.18 -2.38
N LEU A 18 12.37 -5.29 -1.75
CA LEU A 18 11.11 -5.46 -2.49
C LEU A 18 10.71 -4.14 -3.15
N SER A 19 10.34 -4.19 -4.42
CA SER A 19 9.80 -3.02 -5.10
C SER A 19 8.40 -2.68 -4.57
N THR A 20 7.95 -1.46 -4.83
CA THR A 20 6.59 -1.00 -4.53
C THR A 20 5.54 -1.96 -5.12
N GLU A 21 5.81 -2.56 -6.29
CA GLU A 21 4.93 -3.54 -6.93
C GLU A 21 4.78 -4.81 -6.08
N GLU A 22 5.89 -5.43 -5.68
CA GLU A 22 5.83 -6.66 -4.88
C GLU A 22 5.14 -6.41 -3.54
N LEU A 23 5.45 -5.29 -2.89
CA LEU A 23 4.82 -4.92 -1.62
C LEU A 23 3.31 -4.76 -1.78
N TYR A 24 2.85 -4.11 -2.86
CA TYR A 24 1.42 -3.94 -3.12
C TYR A 24 0.72 -5.28 -3.36
N LEU A 25 1.29 -6.15 -4.19
CA LEU A 25 0.72 -7.47 -4.49
C LEU A 25 0.65 -8.35 -3.24
N GLN A 26 1.71 -8.36 -2.42
CA GLN A 26 1.75 -9.08 -1.16
C GLN A 26 0.74 -8.53 -0.16
N ALA A 27 0.64 -7.20 -0.04
CA ALA A 27 -0.32 -6.56 0.84
C ALA A 27 -1.76 -6.88 0.42
N CYS A 28 -2.08 -6.81 -0.88
CA CYS A 28 -3.39 -7.20 -1.41
C CYS A 28 -3.75 -8.64 -1.05
N LYS A 29 -2.80 -9.58 -1.24
CA LYS A 29 -2.96 -10.98 -0.87
C LYS A 29 -3.18 -11.16 0.63
N LEU A 30 -2.44 -10.45 1.47
CA LEU A 30 -2.52 -10.52 2.93
C LEU A 30 -3.88 -10.04 3.46
N VAL A 31 -4.42 -8.97 2.88
CA VAL A 31 -5.68 -8.36 3.34
C VAL A 31 -6.90 -8.87 2.57
N GLY A 32 -6.70 -9.75 1.57
CA GLY A 32 -7.79 -10.41 0.83
C GLY A 32 -8.50 -9.51 -0.18
N VAL A 33 -7.79 -8.57 -0.81
CA VAL A 33 -8.36 -7.69 -1.84
C VAL A 33 -7.76 -7.95 -3.21
N VAL A 34 -8.51 -7.60 -4.25
CA VAL A 34 -8.03 -7.67 -5.64
C VAL A 34 -7.17 -6.43 -5.93
N PRO A 35 -5.92 -6.60 -6.44
CA PRO A 35 -5.07 -5.47 -6.80
C PRO A 35 -5.68 -4.58 -7.89
N VAL A 36 -5.57 -3.26 -7.73
CA VAL A 36 -5.95 -2.30 -8.77
C VAL A 36 -4.84 -2.27 -9.82
N ARG A 37 -5.13 -2.86 -10.99
CA ARG A 37 -4.15 -2.94 -12.09
C ARG A 37 -3.65 -1.57 -12.57
N TYR A 38 -4.48 -0.53 -12.45
CA TYR A 38 -4.07 0.83 -12.82
C TYR A 38 -2.91 1.33 -11.95
N PHE A 39 -2.93 1.05 -10.64
CA PHE A 39 -1.84 1.41 -9.73
C PHE A 39 -0.50 0.82 -10.21
N LEU A 40 -0.48 -0.50 -10.46
CA LEU A 40 0.70 -1.23 -10.94
C LEU A 40 1.28 -0.66 -12.24
N ARG A 41 0.41 -0.27 -13.18
CA ARG A 41 0.84 0.29 -14.48
C ARG A 41 1.44 1.69 -14.38
N ASN A 42 1.16 2.43 -13.31
CA ASN A 42 1.58 3.81 -13.12
C ASN A 42 2.61 3.97 -12.00
N LEU A 43 3.13 2.87 -11.45
CA LEU A 43 4.26 2.90 -10.52
C LEU A 43 5.44 3.67 -11.12
N GLY A 44 6.11 4.46 -10.29
CA GLY A 44 7.20 5.35 -10.73
C GLY A 44 6.74 6.68 -11.33
N SER A 45 5.43 6.92 -11.47
CA SER A 45 4.90 8.22 -11.89
C SER A 45 4.84 9.20 -10.71
N ALA A 46 5.04 10.48 -10.99
CA ALA A 46 4.87 11.56 -10.01
C ALA A 46 3.40 11.68 -9.55
N THR A 47 2.45 11.37 -10.43
CA THR A 47 1.01 11.45 -10.14
C THR A 47 0.36 10.10 -10.40
N ILE A 48 -0.39 9.61 -9.41
CA ILE A 48 -1.21 8.40 -9.54
C ILE A 48 -2.67 8.79 -9.26
N ASN A 49 -3.52 8.68 -10.27
CA ASN A 49 -4.96 8.87 -10.13
C ASN A 49 -5.67 7.51 -9.95
N LEU A 50 -6.22 7.28 -8.77
CA LEU A 50 -7.01 6.09 -8.45
C LEU A 50 -8.47 6.42 -8.17
N ASN A 51 -9.00 7.54 -8.65
CA ASN A 51 -10.39 7.92 -8.43
C ASN A 51 -11.33 6.81 -8.96
N HIS A 52 -12.41 6.54 -8.24
CA HIS A 52 -13.46 5.58 -8.63
C HIS A 52 -13.01 4.12 -8.85
N HIS A 53 -11.98 3.65 -8.14
CA HIS A 53 -11.51 2.26 -8.25
C HIS A 53 -12.07 1.32 -7.17
N GLY A 54 -12.96 1.81 -6.30
CA GLY A 54 -13.64 0.99 -5.30
C GLY A 54 -12.70 0.29 -4.32
N LEU A 55 -11.60 0.94 -3.92
CA LEU A 55 -10.57 0.35 -3.06
C LEU A 55 -11.12 -0.20 -1.73
N GLY A 56 -12.09 0.51 -1.14
CA GLY A 56 -12.56 0.23 0.20
C GLY A 56 -11.47 0.44 1.28
N PRO A 57 -11.76 0.15 2.54
CA PRO A 57 -10.79 0.30 3.64
C PRO A 57 -9.57 -0.62 3.50
N LEU A 58 -9.76 -1.85 3.02
CA LEU A 58 -8.68 -2.84 2.88
C LEU A 58 -7.79 -2.56 1.65
N GLY A 59 -8.35 -2.06 0.55
CA GLY A 59 -7.55 -1.59 -0.58
C GLY A 59 -6.70 -0.38 -0.20
N ALA A 60 -7.24 0.53 0.61
CA ALA A 60 -6.49 1.65 1.18
C ALA A 60 -5.31 1.17 2.06
N LYS A 61 -5.53 0.13 2.89
CA LYS A 61 -4.49 -0.51 3.68
C LYS A 61 -3.37 -1.09 2.80
N ALA A 62 -3.73 -1.78 1.72
CA ALA A 62 -2.76 -2.37 0.80
C ALA A 62 -1.92 -1.30 0.09
N LEU A 63 -2.56 -0.22 -0.37
CA LEU A 63 -1.85 0.93 -0.94
C LEU A 63 -0.92 1.59 0.08
N ALA A 64 -1.41 1.83 1.29
CA ALA A 64 -0.63 2.44 2.36
C ALA A 64 0.66 1.65 2.63
N ILE A 65 0.58 0.32 2.72
CA ILE A 65 1.76 -0.55 2.92
C ILE A 65 2.79 -0.39 1.81
N ALA A 66 2.37 -0.38 0.55
CA ALA A 66 3.27 -0.26 -0.59
C ALA A 66 3.91 1.13 -0.69
N LEU A 67 3.12 2.17 -0.45
CA LEU A 67 3.55 3.56 -0.62
C LEU A 67 4.46 4.06 0.49
N VAL A 68 4.58 3.38 1.65
CA VAL A 68 5.54 3.77 2.69
C VAL A 68 6.98 3.86 2.16
N THR A 69 7.35 2.98 1.22
CA THR A 69 8.70 2.94 0.64
C THR A 69 8.80 3.57 -0.74
N ASP A 70 7.68 4.02 -1.32
CA ASP A 70 7.70 4.66 -2.63
C ASP A 70 8.36 6.05 -2.54
N MET A 71 9.30 6.32 -3.44
CA MET A 71 10.05 7.57 -3.47
C MET A 71 9.79 8.41 -4.73
N HIS A 72 8.79 8.04 -5.54
CA HIS A 72 8.54 8.65 -6.84
C HIS A 72 7.24 9.44 -6.88
N THR A 73 6.18 8.93 -6.26
CA THR A 73 4.86 9.57 -6.29
C THR A 73 4.81 10.76 -5.34
N THR A 74 4.40 11.90 -5.90
CA THR A 74 4.20 13.17 -5.18
C THR A 74 2.72 13.53 -5.05
N THR A 75 1.87 13.01 -5.94
CA THR A 75 0.42 13.26 -5.96
C THR A 75 -0.34 11.94 -6.06
N LEU A 76 -1.26 11.71 -5.13
CA LEU A 76 -2.09 10.49 -5.08
C LEU A 76 -3.56 10.90 -5.00
N GLU A 77 -4.36 10.62 -6.03
CA GLU A 77 -5.79 10.95 -5.99
C GLU A 77 -6.62 9.70 -5.65
N LEU A 78 -7.49 9.81 -4.64
CA LEU A 78 -8.28 8.69 -4.11
C LEU A 78 -9.79 8.98 -4.00
N ALA A 79 -10.29 9.96 -4.75
CA ALA A 79 -11.72 10.33 -4.71
C ALA A 79 -12.63 9.13 -5.02
N ASP A 80 -13.77 9.08 -4.34
CA ASP A 80 -14.84 8.08 -4.58
C ASP A 80 -14.37 6.61 -4.54
N ASN A 81 -13.54 6.28 -3.56
CA ASN A 81 -13.03 4.91 -3.33
C ASN A 81 -13.64 4.19 -2.11
N PHE A 82 -14.65 4.76 -1.47
CA PHE A 82 -15.31 4.18 -0.28
C PHE A 82 -14.33 3.80 0.85
N LEU A 83 -13.29 4.62 1.06
CA LEU A 83 -12.19 4.32 1.99
C LEU A 83 -12.66 4.10 3.43
N SER A 84 -13.76 4.75 3.83
CA SER A 84 -14.24 4.86 5.21
C SER A 84 -13.21 5.50 6.16
N ALA A 85 -13.58 5.69 7.42
CA ALA A 85 -12.66 6.20 8.44
C ALA A 85 -11.45 5.27 8.67
N GLU A 86 -11.65 3.96 8.51
CA GLU A 86 -10.59 2.97 8.67
C GLU A 86 -9.52 3.09 7.57
N GLY A 87 -9.93 3.21 6.31
CA GLY A 87 -9.01 3.40 5.19
C GLY A 87 -8.25 4.72 5.28
N ALA A 88 -8.92 5.80 5.69
CA ALA A 88 -8.29 7.09 5.92
C ALA A 88 -7.18 7.00 6.99
N ARG A 89 -7.41 6.25 8.08
CA ARG A 89 -6.40 6.04 9.13
C ARG A 89 -5.12 5.40 8.58
N TYR A 90 -5.23 4.38 7.73
CA TYR A 90 -4.06 3.74 7.13
C TYR A 90 -3.27 4.70 6.23
N LEU A 91 -3.97 5.54 5.45
CA LEU A 91 -3.32 6.55 4.61
C LEU A 91 -2.61 7.61 5.46
N THR A 92 -3.23 8.08 6.55
CA THR A 92 -2.59 9.03 7.47
C THR A 92 -1.35 8.43 8.13
N GLU A 93 -1.38 7.16 8.52
CA GLU A 93 -0.20 6.47 9.06
C GLU A 93 0.92 6.36 8.03
N MET A 94 0.60 6.07 6.77
CA MET A 94 1.56 6.06 5.67
C MET A 94 2.18 7.44 5.44
N LEU A 95 1.39 8.51 5.40
CA LEU A 95 1.87 9.89 5.22
C LEU A 95 2.80 10.38 6.34
N ARG A 96 2.78 9.76 7.53
CA ARG A 96 3.74 10.07 8.59
C ARG A 96 5.13 9.48 8.34
N ALA A 97 5.22 8.47 7.48
CA ALA A 97 6.45 7.75 7.16
C ALA A 97 6.95 8.04 5.74
N ASN A 98 6.03 8.31 4.80
CA ASN A 98 6.34 8.75 3.45
C ASN A 98 6.43 10.27 3.40
N PHE A 99 7.56 10.81 2.95
CA PHE A 99 7.81 12.24 2.81
C PHE A 99 7.80 12.74 1.35
N THR A 100 7.47 11.87 0.40
CA THR A 100 7.45 12.21 -1.04
C THR A 100 6.07 12.67 -1.50
N ILE A 101 4.99 12.08 -0.98
CA ILE A 101 3.62 12.47 -1.28
C ILE A 101 3.31 13.82 -0.61
N GLN A 102 2.99 14.82 -1.43
CA GLN A 102 2.69 16.19 -1.00
C GLN A 102 1.22 16.55 -1.23
N ASN A 103 0.54 15.85 -2.15
CA ASN A 103 -0.87 16.08 -2.49
C ASN A 103 -1.65 14.75 -2.43
N LEU A 104 -2.80 14.76 -1.74
CA LEU A 104 -3.70 13.62 -1.53
C LEU A 104 -5.16 14.02 -1.81
#